data_AF-A0AAP5ALA9-F1
#
_entry.id   AF-A0AAP5ALA9-F1
#
_cell.length_a   1.000
_cell.length_b   1.000
_cell.length_c   1.000
_cell.angle_alpha   90.00
_cell.angle_beta   90.00
_cell.angle_gamma   90.00
#
_symmetry.space_group_name_H-M   'P 1'
#
loop_
_entity.id
_entity.type
_entity.pdbx_description
1 polymer ?
#
loop_
_entity_poly.entity_id
_entity_poly.type
_entity_poly.pdbx_seq_one_letter_code
_entity_poly.pdbx_strand_id
1 'polypeptide(L)'
;MDTLSGSEDAYKALVDNAPEGWLLGLLAFAVLEQERIEWMRHVETRSGCLPTSEQVCNWYEQQPVSALNRARSTAEGVLNGYSEDVSRSIDESYRASIRDGVVVAEIRSSNRFWPKFVANVAAGVVGAAIFSVLLVLIVLVAVRDPSPVGLIKHAQEAQSER
;
A
#
# COMPACT_ATOMS: atom_id res chain seq x y z
N MET A 1 -6.78 -42.73 27.88
CA MET A 1 -6.01 -42.22 26.74
C MET A 1 -5.14 -43.35 26.31
N ASP A 2 -5.35 -43.83 25.08
CA ASP A 2 -4.56 -44.92 24.52
C ASP A 2 -3.11 -44.49 24.41
N THR A 3 -2.20 -45.39 24.77
CA THR A 3 -0.76 -45.20 24.60
C THR A 3 -0.44 -45.01 23.13
N LEU A 4 0.37 -44.00 22.81
CA LEU A 4 0.86 -43.81 21.45
C LEU A 4 1.87 -44.91 21.15
N SER A 5 1.59 -45.76 20.16
CA SER A 5 2.53 -46.80 19.72
C SER A 5 3.25 -46.41 18.43
N GLY A 6 2.79 -45.33 17.77
CA GLY A 6 3.37 -44.87 16.52
C GLY A 6 2.72 -43.62 15.97
N SER A 7 3.16 -43.25 14.77
CA SER A 7 2.69 -42.07 14.05
C SER A 7 1.19 -42.10 13.72
N GLU A 8 0.63 -43.29 13.45
CA GLU A 8 -0.81 -43.43 13.20
C GLU A 8 -1.65 -43.11 14.45
N ASP A 9 -1.23 -43.58 15.62
CA ASP A 9 -1.90 -43.27 16.89
C ASP A 9 -1.76 -41.78 17.22
N ALA A 10 -0.57 -41.21 16.97
CA ALA A 10 -0.32 -39.78 17.15
C ALA A 10 -1.22 -38.94 16.23
N TYR A 11 -1.37 -39.35 14.97
CA TYR A 11 -2.27 -38.72 14.01
C TYR A 11 -3.73 -38.79 14.49
N LYS A 12 -4.21 -39.97 14.91
CA LYS A 12 -5.57 -40.11 15.45
C LYS A 12 -5.78 -39.23 16.69
N ALA A 13 -4.80 -39.17 17.59
CA ALA A 13 -4.89 -38.39 18.82
C ALA A 13 -4.85 -36.87 18.58
N LEU A 14 -4.08 -36.41 17.60
CA LEU A 14 -3.85 -34.99 17.35
C LEU A 14 -4.70 -34.41 16.23
N VAL A 15 -5.18 -35.22 15.28
CA VAL A 15 -5.90 -34.79 14.07
C VAL A 15 -7.34 -35.28 14.09
N ASP A 16 -7.57 -36.59 14.12
CA ASP A 16 -8.93 -37.15 13.99
C ASP A 16 -9.81 -36.82 15.20
N ASN A 17 -9.21 -36.82 16.39
CA ASN A 17 -9.89 -36.49 17.64
C ASN A 17 -9.72 -35.02 18.07
N ALA A 18 -9.26 -34.15 17.17
CA ALA A 18 -8.97 -32.76 17.49
C ALA A 18 -10.24 -31.91 17.60
N PRO A 19 -10.53 -31.29 18.76
CA PRO A 19 -11.69 -30.41 18.89
C PRO A 19 -11.50 -29.03 18.22
N GLU A 20 -10.24 -28.61 18.04
CA GLU A 20 -9.85 -27.24 17.67
C GLU A 20 -9.72 -27.03 16.15
N GLY A 21 -9.98 -28.08 15.35
CA GLY A 21 -10.00 -28.02 13.88
C GLY A 21 -8.83 -28.74 13.21
N TRP A 22 -9.09 -29.24 12.00
CA TRP A 22 -8.19 -30.14 11.27
C TRP A 22 -6.79 -29.55 10.99
N LEU A 23 -6.70 -28.28 10.60
CA LEU A 23 -5.42 -27.64 10.28
C LEU A 23 -4.50 -27.52 11.51
N LEU A 24 -5.06 -27.11 12.65
CA LEU A 24 -4.32 -27.04 13.91
C LEU A 24 -3.86 -28.44 14.32
N GLY A 25 -4.72 -29.45 14.19
CA GLY A 25 -4.37 -30.84 14.46
C GLY A 25 -3.21 -31.34 13.61
N LEU A 26 -3.24 -31.07 12.30
CA LEU A 26 -2.14 -31.45 11.39
C LEU A 26 -0.82 -30.78 11.76
N LEU A 27 -0.86 -29.49 12.12
CA LEU A 27 0.34 -28.78 12.52
C LEU A 27 0.86 -29.28 13.86
N ALA A 28 -0.01 -29.56 14.83
CA ALA A 28 0.38 -30.18 16.09
C ALA A 28 1.02 -31.56 15.89
N PHE A 29 0.46 -32.37 14.98
CA PHE A 29 1.07 -33.63 14.58
C PHE A 29 2.47 -33.44 13.97
N ALA A 30 2.63 -32.48 13.06
CA ALA A 30 3.93 -32.16 12.47
C ALA A 30 4.96 -31.70 13.51
N VAL A 31 4.54 -30.92 14.53
CA VAL A 31 5.42 -30.52 15.63
C VAL A 31 5.90 -31.73 16.42
N LEU A 32 5.01 -32.67 16.77
CA LEU A 32 5.41 -33.88 17.49
C LEU A 32 6.35 -34.77 16.64
N GLU A 33 6.06 -34.95 15.35
CA GLU A 33 6.93 -35.70 14.45
C GLU A 33 8.30 -35.04 14.27
N GLN A 34 8.36 -33.71 14.31
CA GLN A 34 9.65 -32.99 14.31
C GLN A 34 10.47 -33.34 15.56
N GLU A 35 9.87 -33.34 16.76
CA GLU A 35 10.56 -33.75 17.99
C GLU A 35 11.10 -35.19 17.87
N ARG A 36 10.32 -36.10 17.27
CA ARG A 36 10.74 -37.46 16.99
C ARG A 36 11.91 -37.52 16.01
N ILE A 37 11.87 -36.75 14.91
CA ILE A 37 12.97 -36.66 13.92
C ILE A 37 14.25 -36.14 14.58
N GLU A 38 14.15 -35.11 15.40
CA GLU A 38 15.29 -34.51 16.10
C GLU A 38 15.90 -35.49 17.11
N TRP A 39 15.06 -36.21 17.86
CA TRP A 39 15.52 -37.30 18.72
C TRP A 39 16.24 -38.39 17.94
N MET A 40 15.70 -38.84 16.80
CA MET A 40 16.37 -39.85 15.96
C MET A 40 17.75 -39.38 15.49
N ARG A 41 17.87 -38.11 15.07
CA ARG A 41 19.13 -37.50 14.66
C ARG A 41 20.13 -37.45 15.82
N HIS A 42 19.66 -37.17 17.04
CA HIS A 42 20.51 -37.18 18.23
C HIS A 42 21.02 -38.58 18.56
N VAL A 43 20.16 -39.61 18.46
CA VAL A 43 20.56 -41.00 18.63
C VAL A 43 21.62 -41.38 17.59
N GLU A 44 21.37 -41.10 16.31
CA GLU A 44 22.30 -41.40 15.21
C GLU A 44 23.66 -40.75 15.42
N THR A 45 23.69 -39.50 15.86
CA THR A 45 24.94 -38.77 16.16
C THR A 45 25.73 -39.44 17.30
N ARG A 46 25.04 -40.07 18.25
CA ARG A 46 25.66 -40.68 19.44
C ARG A 46 26.06 -42.14 19.25
N SER A 47 25.24 -42.93 18.56
CA SER A 47 25.47 -44.36 18.34
C SER A 47 26.14 -44.68 17.01
N GLY A 48 26.13 -43.75 16.05
CA GLY A 48 26.58 -43.97 14.67
C GLY A 48 25.58 -44.76 13.81
N CYS A 49 24.36 -45.00 14.31
CA CYS A 49 23.32 -45.74 13.61
C CYS A 49 21.93 -45.15 13.90
N LEU A 50 21.03 -45.23 12.91
CA LEU A 50 19.63 -44.85 13.10
C LEU A 50 18.96 -45.75 14.14
N PRO A 51 18.01 -45.21 14.94
CA PRO A 51 17.28 -46.01 15.91
C PRO A 51 16.43 -47.09 15.23
N THR A 52 16.27 -48.21 15.91
CA THR A 52 15.42 -49.32 15.45
C THR A 52 13.94 -48.96 15.57
N SER A 53 13.08 -49.68 14.85
CA SER A 53 11.62 -49.49 14.94
C SER A 53 11.09 -49.67 16.36
N GLU A 54 11.67 -50.57 17.15
CA GLU A 54 11.33 -50.76 18.56
C GLU A 54 11.70 -49.54 19.42
N GLN A 55 12.87 -48.93 19.17
CA GLN A 55 13.27 -47.70 19.85
C GLN A 55 12.35 -46.53 19.49
N VAL A 56 11.90 -46.45 18.23
CA VAL A 56 10.92 -45.45 17.80
C VAL A 56 9.56 -45.69 18.47
N CYS A 57 9.08 -46.94 18.54
CA CYS A 57 7.85 -47.30 19.27
C CYS A 57 7.94 -46.88 20.74
N ASN A 58 9.04 -47.25 21.41
CA ASN A 58 9.31 -46.86 22.79
C ASN A 58 9.35 -45.34 22.99
N TRP A 59 9.83 -44.58 21.99
CA TRP A 59 9.81 -43.13 22.05
C TRP A 59 8.36 -42.60 22.08
N TYR A 60 7.45 -43.14 21.25
CA TYR A 60 6.04 -42.74 21.26
C TYR A 60 5.37 -43.11 22.59
N GLU A 61 5.60 -44.31 23.10
CA GLU A 61 5.00 -44.79 24.35
C GLU A 61 5.42 -43.97 25.57
N GLN A 62 6.63 -43.39 25.51
CA GLN A 62 7.16 -42.51 26.55
C GLN A 62 6.63 -41.08 26.48
N GLN A 63 5.85 -40.71 25.45
CA GLN A 63 5.32 -39.36 25.34
C GLN A 63 4.18 -39.12 26.34
N PRO A 64 4.35 -38.21 27.31
CA PRO A 64 3.27 -37.86 28.21
C PRO A 64 2.19 -37.08 27.46
N VAL A 65 0.97 -37.07 27.98
CA VAL A 65 -0.13 -36.22 27.47
C VAL A 65 0.28 -34.74 27.39
N SER A 66 1.16 -34.29 28.28
CA SER A 66 1.71 -32.93 28.24
C SER A 66 2.54 -32.64 26.98
N ALA A 67 3.17 -33.64 26.36
CA ALA A 67 3.87 -33.46 25.08
C ALA A 67 2.89 -33.15 23.95
N LEU A 68 1.77 -33.88 23.87
CA LEU A 68 0.71 -33.61 22.89
C LEU A 68 0.11 -32.22 23.09
N ASN A 69 -0.13 -31.82 24.35
CA ASN A 69 -0.64 -30.48 24.65
C ASN A 69 0.37 -29.39 24.27
N ARG A 70 1.67 -29.59 24.52
CA ARG A 70 2.71 -28.67 24.04
C ARG A 70 2.71 -28.56 22.53
N ALA A 71 2.60 -29.69 21.82
CA ALA A 71 2.55 -29.70 20.36
C ALA A 71 1.35 -28.88 19.84
N ARG A 72 0.17 -29.01 20.46
CA ARG A 72 -1.01 -28.16 20.16
C ARG A 72 -0.75 -26.68 20.41
N SER A 73 -0.25 -26.32 21.59
CA SER A 73 0.02 -24.91 21.92
C SER A 73 1.08 -24.29 20.99
N THR A 74 2.11 -25.04 20.59
CA THR A 74 3.09 -24.58 19.61
C THR A 74 2.44 -24.36 18.25
N ALA A 75 1.64 -25.31 17.78
CA ALA A 75 0.91 -25.18 16.52
C ALA A 75 -0.04 -23.97 16.53
N GLU A 76 -0.75 -23.75 17.64
CA GLU A 76 -1.65 -22.61 17.81
C GLU A 76 -0.88 -21.29 17.75
N GLY A 77 0.26 -21.21 18.45
CA GLY A 77 1.14 -20.04 18.40
C GLY A 77 1.64 -19.73 16.98
N VAL A 78 2.02 -20.76 16.22
CA VAL A 78 2.46 -20.60 14.82
C VAL A 78 1.33 -20.14 13.91
N LEU A 79 0.14 -20.73 14.01
CA LEU A 79 -1.01 -20.32 13.21
C LEU A 79 -1.49 -18.90 13.56
N ASN A 80 -1.46 -18.54 14.83
CA ASN A 80 -1.80 -17.20 15.28
C ASN A 80 -0.78 -16.18 14.75
N GLY A 81 0.52 -16.48 14.83
CA GLY A 81 1.58 -15.63 14.26
C GLY A 81 1.41 -15.44 12.75
N TYR A 82 1.17 -16.53 12.01
CA TYR A 82 0.89 -16.45 10.57
C TYR A 82 -0.36 -15.63 10.26
N SER A 83 -1.44 -15.81 11.03
CA SER A 83 -2.68 -15.05 10.86
C SER A 83 -2.48 -13.56 11.13
N GLU A 84 -1.65 -13.21 12.11
CA GLU A 84 -1.30 -11.81 12.42
C GLU A 84 -0.47 -11.20 11.28
N ASP A 85 0.51 -11.93 10.75
CA ASP A 85 1.33 -11.47 9.62
C ASP A 85 0.50 -11.26 8.34
N VAL A 86 -0.42 -12.18 8.04
CA VAL A 86 -1.35 -12.03 6.92
C VAL A 86 -2.23 -10.81 7.13
N SER A 87 -2.81 -10.64 8.33
CA SER A 87 -3.67 -9.49 8.65
C SER A 87 -2.90 -8.17 8.50
N ARG A 88 -1.66 -8.11 8.98
CA ARG A 88 -0.79 -6.94 8.85
C ARG A 88 -0.49 -6.63 7.39
N SER A 89 -0.24 -7.64 6.56
CA SER A 89 0.01 -7.47 5.13
C SER A 89 -1.21 -6.91 4.39
N ILE A 90 -2.42 -7.36 4.76
CA ILE A 90 -3.68 -6.87 4.20
C ILE A 90 -3.89 -5.42 4.60
N ASP A 91 -3.73 -5.08 5.88
CA ASP A 91 -3.86 -3.70 6.38
C ASP A 91 -2.85 -2.76 5.71
N GLU A 92 -1.61 -3.19 5.54
CA GLU A 92 -0.59 -2.40 4.86
C GLU A 92 -0.93 -2.18 3.38
N SER A 93 -1.40 -3.22 2.69
CA SER A 93 -1.87 -3.11 1.30
C SER A 93 -3.07 -2.17 1.18
N TYR A 94 -4.01 -2.24 2.13
CA TYR A 94 -5.18 -1.38 2.17
C TYR A 94 -4.78 0.08 2.41
N ARG A 95 -3.89 0.35 3.38
CA ARG A 95 -3.37 1.70 3.63
C ARG A 95 -2.59 2.26 2.43
N ALA A 96 -1.83 1.43 1.71
CA ALA A 96 -1.16 1.84 0.49
C ALA A 96 -2.19 2.27 -0.59
N SER A 97 -3.24 1.49 -0.80
CA SER A 97 -4.29 1.82 -1.78
C SER A 97 -5.03 3.13 -1.46
N ILE A 98 -5.24 3.45 -0.17
CA ILE A 98 -5.82 4.73 0.25
C ILE A 98 -4.85 5.89 -0.02
N ARG A 99 -3.55 5.74 0.29
CA ARG A 99 -2.54 6.77 -0.02
C ARG A 99 -2.49 7.05 -1.52
N ASP A 100 -2.45 6.01 -2.34
CA ASP A 100 -2.42 6.16 -3.79
C ASP A 100 -3.71 6.83 -4.30
N GLY A 101 -4.88 6.46 -3.74
CA GLY A 101 -6.16 7.11 -4.04
C GLY A 101 -6.19 8.59 -3.67
N VAL A 102 -5.64 8.97 -2.51
CA VAL A 102 -5.52 10.37 -2.07
C VAL A 102 -4.56 11.16 -2.97
N VAL A 103 -3.41 10.58 -3.31
CA VAL A 103 -2.44 11.21 -4.22
C VAL A 103 -3.04 11.42 -5.61
N VAL A 104 -3.76 10.42 -6.15
CA VAL A 104 -4.44 10.54 -7.44
C VAL A 104 -5.57 11.58 -7.41
N ALA A 105 -6.32 11.67 -6.30
CA ALA A 105 -7.36 12.68 -6.13
C ALA A 105 -6.78 14.10 -6.08
N GLU A 106 -5.64 14.29 -5.40
CA GLU A 106 -4.94 15.57 -5.30
C GLU A 106 -4.32 15.99 -6.65
N ILE A 107 -3.74 15.05 -7.40
CA ILE A 107 -3.23 15.33 -8.76
C ILE A 107 -4.38 15.73 -9.70
N ARG A 108 -5.54 15.06 -9.60
CA ARG A 108 -6.72 15.38 -10.42
C ARG A 108 -7.33 16.73 -10.04
N SER A 109 -7.31 17.13 -8.77
CA SER A 109 -7.78 18.45 -8.32
C SER A 109 -6.86 19.55 -8.85
N SER A 110 -5.54 19.36 -8.76
CA SER A 110 -4.52 20.28 -9.26
C SER A 110 -4.63 20.49 -10.78
N ASN A 111 -4.86 19.43 -11.56
CA ASN A 111 -5.06 19.54 -13.02
C ASN A 111 -6.38 20.25 -13.43
N ARG A 112 -7.34 20.44 -12.52
CA ARG A 112 -8.57 21.22 -12.79
C ARG A 112 -8.35 22.73 -12.73
N PHE A 113 -7.30 23.18 -12.03
CA PHE A 113 -6.98 24.61 -11.88
C PHE A 113 -6.13 25.14 -13.03
N TRP A 114 -5.25 24.30 -13.60
CA TRP A 114 -4.36 24.66 -14.71
C TRP A 114 -5.07 25.23 -15.96
N PRO A 115 -6.19 24.65 -16.46
CA PRO A 115 -6.88 25.16 -17.65
C PRO A 115 -7.43 26.57 -17.45
N LYS A 116 -7.98 26.87 -16.25
CA LYS A 116 -8.52 28.19 -15.94
C LYS A 116 -7.42 29.22 -15.75
N PHE A 117 -6.29 28.83 -15.16
CA PHE A 117 -5.13 29.70 -15.00
C PHE A 117 -4.56 30.12 -16.36
N VAL A 118 -4.35 29.15 -17.28
CA VAL A 118 -3.85 29.43 -18.64
C VAL A 118 -4.82 30.32 -19.41
N ALA A 119 -6.12 30.06 -19.34
CA ALA A 119 -7.12 30.89 -20.02
C ALA A 119 -7.11 32.35 -19.51
N ASN A 120 -7.01 32.56 -18.19
CA ASN A 120 -6.96 33.91 -17.61
C ASN A 120 -5.66 34.66 -17.95
N VAL A 121 -4.52 33.97 -17.92
CA VAL A 121 -3.23 34.57 -18.29
C VAL A 121 -3.23 34.94 -19.78
N ALA A 122 -3.73 34.07 -20.65
CA ALA A 122 -3.83 34.37 -22.08
C ALA A 122 -4.75 35.57 -22.36
N ALA A 123 -5.90 35.67 -21.68
CA ALA A 123 -6.79 36.83 -21.78
C ALA A 123 -6.11 38.13 -21.33
N GLY A 124 -5.34 38.10 -20.25
CA GLY A 124 -4.57 39.25 -19.76
C GLY A 124 -3.50 39.71 -20.75
N VAL A 125 -2.77 38.77 -21.37
CA VAL A 125 -1.74 39.07 -22.39
C VAL A 125 -2.36 39.70 -23.64
N VAL A 126 -3.49 39.17 -24.13
CA VAL A 126 -4.21 39.74 -25.27
C VAL A 126 -4.73 41.13 -24.96
N GLY A 127 -5.28 41.34 -23.76
CA GLY A 127 -5.74 42.66 -23.32
C GLY A 127 -4.61 43.69 -23.24
N ALA A 128 -3.45 43.30 -22.70
CA ALA A 128 -2.27 44.15 -22.64
C ALA A 128 -1.74 44.51 -24.04
N ALA A 129 -1.76 43.57 -24.98
CA ALA A 129 -1.36 43.80 -26.37
C ALA A 129 -2.29 44.82 -27.05
N ILE A 130 -3.61 44.66 -26.92
CA ILE A 130 -4.61 45.59 -27.49
C ILE A 130 -4.45 46.98 -26.88
N PHE A 131 -4.29 47.06 -25.55
CA PHE A 131 -4.11 48.33 -24.85
C PHE A 131 -2.82 49.05 -25.29
N SER A 132 -1.74 48.28 -25.49
CA SER A 132 -0.48 48.82 -26.01
C SER A 132 -0.65 49.43 -27.40
N VAL A 133 -1.39 48.76 -28.30
CA VAL A 133 -1.71 49.30 -29.64
C VAL A 133 -2.51 50.61 -29.54
N LEU A 134 -3.51 50.65 -28.66
CA LEU A 134 -4.30 51.87 -28.43
C LEU A 134 -3.44 53.04 -27.95
N LEU A 135 -2.51 52.81 -27.02
CA LEU A 135 -1.59 53.85 -26.56
C LEU A 135 -0.71 54.39 -27.70
N VAL A 136 -0.19 53.50 -28.56
CA VAL A 136 0.61 53.91 -29.73
C VAL A 136 -0.21 54.79 -30.67
N LEU A 137 -1.47 54.45 -30.93
CA LEU A 137 -2.36 55.26 -31.78
C LEU A 137 -2.64 56.64 -31.17
N ILE A 138 -2.90 56.72 -29.86
CA ILE A 138 -3.11 58.00 -29.15
C ILE A 138 -1.87 58.89 -29.28
N VAL A 139 -0.68 58.32 -29.06
CA VAL A 139 0.59 59.05 -29.18
C VAL A 139 0.80 59.53 -30.62
N LEU A 140 0.51 58.69 -31.62
CA LEU A 140 0.62 59.09 -33.03
C LEU A 140 -0.29 60.25 -33.39
N VAL A 141 -1.53 60.27 -32.87
CA VAL A 141 -2.46 61.39 -33.06
C VAL A 141 -1.91 62.66 -32.40
N ALA A 142 -1.52 62.58 -31.12
CA ALA A 142 -1.02 63.71 -30.35
C ALA A 142 0.28 64.33 -30.92
N VAL A 143 1.17 63.50 -31.50
CA VAL A 143 2.45 63.98 -32.06
C VAL A 143 2.29 64.56 -33.48
N ARG A 144 1.23 64.18 -34.22
CA ARG A 144 0.96 64.69 -35.58
C ARG A 144 0.03 65.92 -35.64
N ASP A 145 -0.46 66.42 -34.51
CA ASP A 145 -1.49 67.44 -34.34
C ASP A 145 -1.58 68.55 -35.43
N PRO A 146 -2.81 69.01 -35.69
CA PRO A 146 -3.09 70.42 -35.44
C PRO A 146 -4.03 70.47 -34.24
N SER A 147 -3.56 71.11 -33.18
CA SER A 147 -4.31 71.33 -31.94
C SER A 147 -5.78 71.72 -32.21
N PRO A 148 -6.75 71.31 -31.35
CA PRO A 148 -8.13 71.80 -31.43
C PRO A 148 -8.21 73.33 -31.47
N VAL A 149 -7.23 73.98 -30.82
CA VAL A 149 -7.04 75.44 -30.82
C VAL A 149 -6.66 75.98 -32.21
N GLY A 150 -5.89 75.25 -33.01
CA GLY A 150 -5.53 75.60 -34.38
C GLY A 150 -6.70 75.52 -35.37
N LEU A 151 -7.60 74.55 -35.18
CA LEU A 151 -8.83 74.44 -35.99
C LEU A 151 -9.81 75.59 -35.71
N ILE A 152 -9.92 76.03 -34.45
CA ILE A 152 -10.77 77.16 -34.06
C ILE A 152 -10.18 78.49 -34.56
N LYS A 153 -8.85 78.65 -34.52
CA LYS A 153 -8.18 79.87 -35.00
C LYS A 153 -8.35 80.08 -36.50
N HIS A 154 -8.18 79.01 -37.31
CA HIS A 154 -8.41 79.09 -38.75
C HIS A 154 -9.87 79.39 -39.12
N ALA A 155 -10.83 78.94 -38.32
CA ALA A 155 -12.25 79.26 -38.53
C ALA A 155 -12.58 80.74 -38.23
N GLN A 156 -11.93 81.35 -37.24
CA GLN A 156 -12.12 82.76 -36.90
C GLN A 156 -11.43 83.71 -37.90
N GLU A 157 -10.23 83.36 -38.38
CA GLU A 157 -9.51 84.16 -39.38
C GLU A 157 -10.26 84.21 -40.72
N ALA A 158 -10.84 83.10 -41.16
CA ALA A 158 -11.64 83.03 -42.40
C ALA A 158 -12.96 83.82 -42.35
N GLN A 159 -13.43 84.20 -41.15
CA GLN A 159 -14.68 84.94 -40.94
C GLN A 159 -14.44 86.45 -40.79
N SER A 160 -13.19 86.88 -40.60
CA SER A 160 -12.78 88.30 -40.48
C SER A 160 -12.41 88.95 -41.82
N GLU A 161 -12.28 88.18 -42.91
CA GLU A 161 -12.00 88.67 -44.27
C GLU A 161 -13.25 88.70 -45.19
N ARG A 162 -14.46 88.62 -44.63
CA ARG A 162 -15.72 88.90 -45.34
C ARG A 162 -16.43 90.09 -44.71
#